data_AF-J9DP93-F1
#
_entry.id   AF-J9DP93-F1
#
_cell.length_a   1.000
_cell.length_b   1.000
_cell.length_c   1.000
_cell.angle_alpha   90.00
_cell.angle_beta   90.00
_cell.angle_gamma   90.00
#
_symmetry.space_group_name_H-M   'P 1'
#
loop_
_entity.id
_entity.type
_entity.pdbx_description
1 polymer ?
#
loop_
_entity_poly.entity_id
_entity_poly.type
_entity_poly.pdbx_seq_one_letter_code
_entity_poly.pdbx_strand_id
1 'polypeptide(L)'
;MSVFVINSLYWMLLCTHGQKPKENEVLQNEINRTKEYMGRLKQLEERKAAPCLNQRAAKSFVRNALWEPKQQQRSGTSNVSLLILLDITMVKLLGLMHMSIVTICVVFN
;
A
#
# COMPACT_ATOMS: atom_id res chain seq x y z
N MET A 1 -3.66 34.22 -17.10
CA MET A 1 -4.57 34.14 -18.26
C MET A 1 -4.21 35.11 -19.40
N SER A 2 -3.53 36.24 -19.14
CA SER A 2 -3.20 37.24 -20.17
C SER A 2 -2.30 36.72 -21.32
N VAL A 3 -1.27 35.92 -21.03
CA VAL A 3 -0.32 35.43 -22.05
C VAL A 3 -1.00 34.56 -23.12
N PHE A 4 -1.96 33.73 -22.74
CA PHE A 4 -2.73 32.93 -23.71
C PHE A 4 -3.51 33.82 -24.68
N VAL A 5 -4.16 34.87 -24.17
CA VAL A 5 -4.90 35.83 -24.99
C VAL A 5 -3.97 36.55 -25.97
N ILE A 6 -2.79 36.97 -25.54
CA ILE A 6 -1.79 37.62 -26.40
C ILE A 6 -1.37 36.68 -27.53
N ASN A 7 -1.09 35.41 -27.25
CA ASN A 7 -0.72 34.43 -28.26
C ASN A 7 -1.87 34.19 -29.27
N SER A 8 -3.12 34.16 -28.80
CA SER A 8 -4.29 34.04 -29.68
C SER A 8 -4.50 35.30 -30.55
N LEU A 9 -4.27 36.50 -30.01
CA LEU A 9 -4.33 37.75 -30.77
C LEU A 9 -3.24 37.80 -31.84
N TYR A 10 -2.02 37.38 -31.50
CA TYR A 10 -0.91 37.31 -32.45
C TYR A 10 -1.18 36.30 -33.57
N TRP A 11 -1.79 35.16 -33.24
CA TRP A 11 -2.25 34.19 -34.24
C TRP A 11 -3.24 34.81 -35.23
N MET A 12 -4.24 35.55 -34.73
CA MET A 12 -5.20 36.25 -35.59
C MET A 12 -4.53 37.31 -36.46
N LEU A 13 -3.56 38.06 -35.92
CA LEU A 13 -2.78 39.04 -36.68
C LEU A 13 -2.03 38.38 -37.84
N LEU A 14 -1.34 37.26 -37.61
CA LEU A 14 -0.64 36.54 -38.69
C LEU A 14 -1.60 36.09 -39.80
N CYS A 15 -2.80 35.62 -39.43
CA CYS A 15 -3.85 35.28 -40.39
C CYS A 15 -4.25 36.49 -41.25
N THR A 16 -4.37 37.70 -40.67
CA THR A 16 -4.72 38.91 -41.45
C THR A 16 -3.62 39.32 -42.43
N HIS A 17 -2.37 39.02 -42.14
CA HIS A 17 -1.25 39.24 -43.05
C HIS A 17 -1.08 38.13 -44.10
N GLY A 18 -1.98 37.14 -44.14
CA GLY A 18 -1.88 35.99 -45.03
C GLY A 18 -0.73 35.03 -44.69
N GLN A 19 -0.09 35.22 -43.54
CA GLN A 19 0.98 34.34 -43.07
C GLN A 19 0.37 33.14 -42.36
N LYS A 20 1.00 31.97 -42.51
CA LYS A 20 0.55 30.76 -41.84
C LYS A 20 1.06 30.75 -40.40
N PRO A 21 0.18 30.81 -39.39
CA PRO A 21 0.59 30.87 -37.99
C PRO A 21 1.28 29.60 -37.49
N LYS A 22 1.05 28.46 -38.14
CA LYS A 22 1.71 27.19 -37.80
C LYS A 22 3.20 27.17 -38.16
N GLU A 23 3.60 27.92 -39.18
CA GLU A 23 4.97 28.00 -39.69
C GLU A 23 5.81 29.05 -38.94
N ASN A 24 5.17 29.88 -38.10
CA ASN A 24 5.85 30.91 -37.33
C ASN A 24 6.52 30.31 -36.08
N GLU A 25 7.84 30.22 -36.10
CA GLU A 25 8.65 29.65 -35.00
C GLU A 25 8.48 30.42 -33.68
N VAL A 26 8.36 31.75 -33.75
CA VAL A 26 8.22 32.61 -32.56
C VAL A 26 6.92 32.30 -31.82
N LEU A 27 5.81 32.20 -32.54
CA LEU A 27 4.50 31.87 -31.98
C LEU A 27 4.50 30.45 -31.39
N GLN A 28 5.12 29.49 -32.07
CA GLN A 28 5.24 28.12 -31.55
C GLN A 28 6.05 28.08 -30.25
N ASN A 29 7.15 28.83 -30.18
CA ASN A 29 7.96 28.92 -28.97
C ASN A 29 7.17 29.52 -27.79
N GLU A 30 6.43 30.61 -28.02
CA GLU A 30 5.61 31.23 -26.97
C GLU A 30 4.42 30.34 -26.53
N ILE A 31 3.84 29.57 -27.45
CA ILE A 31 2.83 28.55 -27.12
C ILE A 31 3.44 27.45 -26.26
N ASN A 32 4.62 26.94 -26.63
CA ASN A 32 5.31 25.90 -25.88
C ASN A 32 5.69 26.37 -24.46
N ARG A 33 6.20 27.61 -24.35
CA ARG A 33 6.49 28.24 -23.07
C ARG A 33 5.24 28.36 -22.18
N THR A 34 4.11 28.75 -22.78
CA THR A 34 2.83 28.84 -22.07
C THR A 34 2.34 27.47 -21.58
N LYS A 35 2.45 26.44 -22.43
CA LYS A 35 2.12 25.05 -22.07
C LYS A 35 2.98 24.53 -20.93
N GLU A 36 4.27 24.85 -20.92
CA GLU A 36 5.18 24.47 -19.84
C GLU A 36 4.73 25.06 -18.49
N TYR A 37 4.41 26.36 -18.46
CA TYR A 37 3.90 26.99 -17.24
C TYR A 37 2.58 26.38 -16.77
N MET A 38 1.65 26.09 -17.69
CA MET A 38 0.40 25.39 -17.35
C MET A 38 0.65 23.99 -16.82
N GLY A 39 1.63 23.26 -17.38
CA GLY A 39 2.03 21.95 -16.89
C GLY A 39 2.56 22.00 -15.46
N ARG A 40 3.41 22.99 -15.13
CA ARG A 40 3.90 23.20 -13.76
C ARG A 40 2.76 23.55 -12.80
N LEU A 41 1.82 24.38 -13.20
CA LEU A 41 0.64 24.70 -12.40
C LEU A 41 -0.22 23.46 -12.13
N LYS A 42 -0.45 22.63 -13.14
CA LYS A 42 -1.19 21.38 -13.00
C LYS A 42 -0.50 20.41 -12.05
N GLN A 43 0.83 20.28 -12.14
CA GLN A 43 1.60 19.46 -11.20
C GLN A 43 1.45 19.95 -9.74
N LEU A 44 1.41 21.26 -9.52
CA LEU A 44 1.19 21.82 -8.17
C LEU A 44 -0.22 21.51 -7.65
N GLU A 45 -1.22 21.55 -8.52
CA GLU A 45 -2.60 21.20 -8.18
C GLU A 45 -2.75 19.71 -7.88
N GLU A 46 -2.18 18.85 -8.74
CA GLU A 46 -2.15 17.39 -8.55
C GLU A 46 -1.40 17.01 -7.26
N ARG A 47 -0.32 17.72 -6.90
CA ARG A 47 0.38 17.52 -5.61
C ARG A 47 -0.51 17.80 -4.40
N LYS A 48 -1.41 18.77 -4.47
CA LYS A 48 -2.35 19.05 -3.37
C LYS A 48 -3.39 17.94 -3.22
N ALA A 49 -3.78 17.31 -4.33
CA ALA A 49 -4.71 16.19 -4.36
C ALA A 49 -4.04 14.82 -4.16
N ALA A 50 -2.71 14.78 -4.02
CA ALA A 50 -1.98 13.53 -3.89
C ALA A 50 -2.38 12.77 -2.62
N PRO A 51 -2.59 11.44 -2.70
CA PRO A 51 -2.97 10.64 -1.54
C PRO A 51 -1.85 10.68 -0.48
N CYS A 52 -2.16 11.24 0.68
CA CYS A 52 -1.25 11.24 1.82
C CYS A 52 -1.18 9.86 2.48
N LEU A 53 0.03 9.32 2.65
CA LEU A 53 0.22 8.11 3.44
C LEU A 53 -0.11 8.37 4.92
N ASN A 54 -0.85 7.44 5.54
CA ASN A 54 -1.11 7.52 6.98
C ASN A 54 0.20 7.27 7.75
N GLN A 55 0.81 8.34 8.24
CA GLN A 55 2.09 8.29 8.95
C GLN A 55 2.06 7.36 10.17
N ARG A 56 0.91 7.26 10.84
CA ARG A 56 0.75 6.39 12.00
C ARG A 56 0.85 4.92 11.59
N ALA A 57 0.16 4.54 10.52
CA ALA A 57 0.23 3.17 9.99
C ALA A 57 1.63 2.83 9.46
N ALA A 58 2.26 3.75 8.72
CA ALA A 58 3.63 3.57 8.22
C ALA A 58 4.64 3.35 9.36
N LYS A 59 4.56 4.14 10.45
CA LYS A 59 5.40 3.95 11.64
C LYS A 59 5.19 2.59 12.30
N SER A 60 3.93 2.13 12.38
CA SER A 60 3.61 0.80 12.90
C SER A 60 4.20 -0.32 12.03
N PHE A 61 4.13 -0.21 10.71
CA PHE A 61 4.74 -1.19 9.81
C PHE A 61 6.26 -1.28 9.99
N VAL A 62 6.95 -0.13 10.05
CA VAL A 62 8.40 -0.09 10.27
C VAL A 62 8.76 -0.68 11.64
N ARG A 63 8.07 -0.29 12.72
CA ARG A 63 8.33 -0.81 14.06
C ARG A 63 8.13 -2.33 14.15
N ASN A 64 7.09 -2.86 13.52
CA ASN A 64 6.81 -4.29 13.52
C ASN A 64 7.83 -5.05 12.65
N ALA A 65 8.27 -4.48 11.53
CA ALA A 65 9.28 -5.08 10.66
C ALA A 65 10.66 -5.15 11.33
N LEU A 66 11.03 -4.15 12.14
CA LEU A 66 12.28 -4.14 12.92
C LEU A 66 12.15 -4.79 14.31
N TRP A 67 11.00 -5.35 14.66
CA TRP A 67 10.83 -5.99 15.95
C TRP A 67 11.48 -7.37 15.94
N GLU A 68 12.66 -7.46 16.56
CA GLU A 68 13.25 -8.75 16.90
C GLU A 68 12.69 -9.23 18.24
N PRO A 69 12.19 -10.48 18.32
CA PRO A 69 11.84 -11.05 19.61
C PRO A 69 13.12 -11.13 20.44
N LYS A 70 13.20 -10.37 21.55
CA LYS A 70 14.25 -10.58 22.55
C LYS A 70 14.28 -12.07 22.84
N GLN A 71 15.41 -12.72 22.56
CA GLN A 71 15.65 -14.09 22.97
C GLN A 71 15.29 -14.15 24.44
N GLN A 72 14.18 -14.80 24.73
CA GLN A 72 13.84 -15.14 26.09
C GLN A 72 15.00 -16.02 26.51
N GLN A 73 15.90 -15.51 27.36
CA GLN A 73 16.74 -16.37 28.17
C GLN A 73 15.77 -17.18 29.05
N ARG A 74 15.16 -18.20 28.46
CA ARG A 74 14.72 -19.37 29.18
C ARG A 74 16.03 -20.06 29.52
N SER A 75 16.55 -19.70 30.68
CA SER A 75 17.40 -20.58 31.46
C SER A 75 16.92 -22.01 31.22
N GLY A 76 17.82 -22.85 30.70
CA GLY A 76 17.50 -24.23 30.37
C GLY A 76 16.91 -24.92 31.58
N THR A 77 15.62 -25.23 31.51
CA THR A 77 14.97 -26.18 32.39
C THR A 77 14.05 -27.05 31.54
N SER A 78 14.63 -28.13 31.04
CA SER A 78 13.99 -29.41 30.73
C SER A 78 12.64 -29.36 29.99
N ASN A 79 12.71 -29.31 28.65
CA ASN A 79 11.62 -29.68 27.74
C ASN A 79 11.22 -31.17 27.80
N VAL A 80 11.65 -31.91 28.83
CA VAL A 80 11.31 -33.32 29.03
C VAL A 80 9.97 -33.46 29.78
N SER A 81 9.58 -32.48 30.61
CA SER A 81 8.34 -32.56 31.39
C SER A 81 7.07 -32.25 30.60
N LEU A 82 7.13 -31.39 29.57
CA LEU A 82 5.94 -31.01 28.79
C LEU A 82 5.52 -32.07 27.76
N LEU A 83 6.49 -32.77 27.17
CA LEU A 83 6.23 -33.93 26.29
C LEU A 83 5.59 -35.08 27.06
N ILE A 84 6.12 -35.39 28.26
CA ILE A 84 5.52 -36.41 29.15
C ILE A 84 4.09 -36.02 29.55
N LEU A 85 3.81 -34.73 29.82
CA LEU A 85 2.47 -34.29 30.21
C LEU A 85 1.46 -34.34 29.05
N LEU A 86 1.87 -34.01 27.82
CA LEU A 86 1.02 -34.16 26.63
C LEU A 86 0.78 -35.63 26.26
N ASP A 87 1.79 -36.50 26.41
CA ASP A 87 1.64 -37.94 26.18
C ASP A 87 0.69 -38.58 27.21
N ILE A 88 0.83 -38.25 28.50
CA ILE A 88 -0.06 -38.79 29.56
C ILE A 88 -1.52 -38.32 29.39
N THR A 89 -1.74 -37.06 28.98
CA THR A 89 -3.11 -36.54 28.77
C THR A 89 -3.77 -37.12 27.52
N MET A 90 -3.03 -37.35 26.42
CA MET A 90 -3.56 -38.01 25.23
C MET A 90 -3.92 -39.49 25.48
N VAL A 91 -3.11 -40.23 26.23
CA VAL A 91 -3.40 -41.63 26.60
C VAL A 91 -4.64 -41.73 27.52
N LYS A 92 -4.82 -40.78 28.45
CA LYS A 92 -6.01 -40.74 29.33
C LYS A 92 -7.30 -40.46 28.53
N LEU A 93 -7.23 -39.60 27.51
CA LEU A 93 -8.37 -39.26 26.65
C LEU A 93 -8.79 -40.43 25.74
N LEU A 94 -7.81 -41.17 25.19
CA LEU A 94 -8.08 -42.36 24.38
C LEU A 94 -8.69 -43.51 25.21
N GLY A 95 -8.23 -43.69 26.45
CA GLY A 95 -8.79 -44.67 27.38
C GLY A 95 -10.25 -44.37 27.79
N LEU A 96 -10.60 -43.09 28.00
CA LEU A 96 -11.96 -42.66 28.29
C LEU A 96 -12.91 -42.87 27.11
N MET A 97 -12.44 -42.73 25.87
CA MET A 97 -13.26 -43.01 24.68
C MET A 97 -13.54 -44.51 24.50
N HIS A 98 -12.57 -45.38 24.79
CA HIS A 98 -12.76 -46.83 24.66
C HIS A 98 -13.73 -47.40 25.70
N MET A 99 -13.77 -46.83 26.92
CA MET A 99 -14.71 -47.25 27.95
C MET A 99 -16.17 -46.86 27.62
N SER A 100 -16.40 -45.69 27.04
CA SER A 100 -17.75 -45.29 26.60
C SER A 100 -18.30 -46.15 25.45
N ILE A 101 -17.43 -46.59 24.52
CA ILE A 101 -17.84 -47.46 23.41
C ILE A 101 -18.22 -48.86 23.89
N VAL A 102 -17.47 -49.44 24.84
CA VAL A 102 -17.79 -50.76 25.41
C VAL A 102 -19.09 -50.72 26.22
N THR A 103 -19.35 -49.65 26.97
CA THR A 103 -20.62 -49.51 27.71
C THR A 103 -21.82 -49.37 26.78
N ILE A 104 -21.70 -48.65 25.65
CA ILE A 104 -22.79 -48.53 24.67
C ILE A 104 -23.06 -49.88 23.96
N CYS A 105 -22.04 -50.67 23.65
CA CYS A 105 -22.23 -51.99 23.03
C CYS A 105 -22.85 -53.04 23.96
N VAL A 106 -22.65 -52.98 25.28
CA VAL A 106 -23.26 -53.91 26.25
C VAL A 106 -24.73 -53.59 26.53
N VAL A 107 -25.15 -52.33 26.38
CA VAL A 107 -26.55 -51.93 26.60
C VAL A 107 -27.45 -52.23 25.39
N PHE A 108 -26.87 -52.50 24.21
CA PHE A 108 -27.59 -52.76 22.96
C PHE A 108 -27.54 -54.23 22.48
N ASN A 109 -27.17 -55.18 23.35
CA ASN A 109 -27.33 -56.63 23.13
C ASN A 109 -28.26 -57.25 24.18
#